data_AF-A0AAV7CZA2-F1
#
_entry.id   AF-A0AAV7CZA2-F1
#
_cell.length_a   1.000
_cell.length_b   1.000
_cell.length_c   1.000
_cell.angle_alpha   90.00
_cell.angle_beta   90.00
_cell.angle_gamma   90.00
#
_symmetry.space_group_name_H-M   'P 1'
#
loop_
_entity.id
_entity.type
_entity.pdbx_description
1 polymer ?
#
loop_
_entity_poly.entity_id
_entity_poly.type
_entity_poly.pdbx_seq_one_letter_code
_entity_poly.pdbx_strand_id
1 'polypeptide(L)'
;MTKLTKDILLKKGLPTSNHLKNVKTLNLSKMQLDTEDIDPHLFSEMLNLEELDISKNNLSELPEKLNLLNLKILNFSDNQVEDVTVLQQFPKLEEVMYEENLYLTVSDNYKVCCLLPKLRRLNNKDITSLANHIRFVNHRELSNRVELYWEKNYKDKLPDEPSPAMIKSVSKEFLKSVGNNVKYGPNSLKDFTKWKGAMQGSIYVWSWKKTFEKKSKSSRKADAHILAELKWSETDLPYLALATSTDGYCVLCGDEAGKIWIYDLESCQAELQKGVSCKALKEPTKIIDWPYPVAKKEKVGESVINTVLTDPEMEYLVALTDKNLISIWKIL
;
A
#
# COMPACT_ATOMS: atom_id res chain seq x y z
N MET A 1 23.04 -11.05 -20.40
CA MET A 1 23.02 -10.21 -19.18
C MET A 1 24.04 -9.11 -19.39
N THR A 2 23.55 -7.90 -19.60
CA THR A 2 24.41 -6.72 -19.80
C THR A 2 24.61 -6.08 -18.44
N LYS A 3 25.65 -6.50 -17.71
CA LYS A 3 25.98 -5.84 -16.44
C LYS A 3 26.25 -4.36 -16.70
N LEU A 4 25.59 -3.48 -15.96
CA LEU A 4 25.90 -2.05 -16.02
C LEU A 4 27.35 -1.84 -15.55
N THR A 5 28.13 -1.15 -16.38
CA THR A 5 29.49 -0.74 -16.03
C THR A 5 29.55 0.78 -15.95
N LYS A 6 30.56 1.29 -15.25
CA LYS A 6 30.82 2.74 -15.15
C LYS A 6 30.89 3.42 -16.51
N ASP A 7 31.49 2.78 -17.51
CA ASP A 7 31.61 3.32 -18.86
C ASP A 7 30.25 3.46 -19.56
N ILE A 8 29.35 2.47 -19.37
CA ILE A 8 27.99 2.52 -19.90
C ILE A 8 27.21 3.68 -19.27
N LEU A 9 27.32 3.83 -17.95
CA LEU A 9 26.67 4.91 -17.20
C LEU A 9 27.16 6.30 -17.65
N LEU A 10 28.48 6.48 -17.83
CA LEU A 10 29.05 7.74 -18.31
C LEU A 10 28.63 8.05 -19.77
N LYS A 11 28.52 7.04 -20.62
CA LYS A 11 28.10 7.21 -22.02
C LYS A 11 26.62 7.58 -22.17
N LYS A 12 25.77 7.04 -21.30
CA LYS A 12 24.31 7.29 -21.28
C LYS A 12 23.91 8.47 -20.40
N GLY A 13 24.83 8.97 -19.60
CA GLY A 13 24.65 10.12 -18.71
C GLY A 13 24.86 11.46 -19.42
N LEU A 14 24.07 12.44 -19.01
CA LEU A 14 24.19 13.84 -19.43
C LEU A 14 24.35 14.76 -18.21
N PRO A 15 25.16 15.81 -18.27
CA PRO A 15 26.09 16.13 -19.37
C PRO A 15 27.20 15.08 -19.50
N THR A 16 27.77 14.95 -20.70
CA THR A 16 28.90 14.05 -20.93
C THR A 16 30.07 14.42 -20.01
N SER A 17 30.59 13.44 -19.29
CA SER A 17 31.59 13.63 -18.24
C SER A 17 32.45 12.38 -18.09
N ASN A 18 33.63 12.53 -17.51
CA ASN A 18 34.51 11.43 -17.11
C ASN A 18 34.26 10.95 -15.67
N HIS A 19 33.37 11.62 -14.94
CA HIS A 19 33.02 11.32 -13.55
C HIS A 19 31.51 11.22 -13.36
N LEU A 20 31.08 10.14 -12.69
CA LEU A 20 29.67 9.82 -12.42
C LEU A 20 28.99 10.91 -11.59
N LYS A 21 29.73 11.53 -10.66
CA LYS A 21 29.25 12.64 -9.83
C LYS A 21 28.73 13.85 -10.62
N ASN A 22 29.12 14.01 -11.89
CA ASN A 22 28.68 15.14 -12.72
C ASN A 22 27.45 14.82 -13.57
N VAL A 23 27.03 13.54 -13.64
CA VAL A 23 25.85 13.12 -14.39
C VAL A 23 24.61 13.65 -13.68
N LYS A 24 23.74 14.31 -14.44
CA LYS A 24 22.46 14.89 -13.99
C LYS A 24 21.26 14.12 -14.53
N THR A 25 21.32 13.67 -15.78
CA THR A 25 20.25 12.88 -16.41
C THR A 25 20.85 11.57 -16.89
N LEU A 26 20.19 10.45 -16.64
CA LEU A 26 20.65 9.14 -17.03
C LEU A 26 19.51 8.33 -17.67
N ASN A 27 19.70 7.89 -18.93
CA ASN A 27 18.73 7.06 -19.64
C ASN A 27 19.25 5.62 -19.85
N LEU A 28 18.68 4.71 -19.08
CA LEU A 28 18.89 3.26 -19.12
C LEU A 28 17.64 2.51 -19.63
N SER A 29 16.75 3.20 -20.34
CA SER A 29 15.55 2.54 -20.87
C SER A 29 15.87 1.48 -21.93
N LYS A 30 15.04 0.43 -22.01
CA LYS A 30 15.14 -0.64 -23.03
C LYS A 30 16.50 -1.36 -23.06
N MET A 31 17.07 -1.64 -21.90
CA MET A 31 18.38 -2.28 -21.78
C MET A 31 18.30 -3.76 -21.38
N GLN A 32 17.09 -4.30 -21.16
CA GLN A 32 16.85 -5.67 -20.67
C GLN A 32 17.53 -5.91 -19.33
N LEU A 33 17.55 -4.89 -18.47
CA LEU A 33 18.16 -4.97 -17.14
C LEU A 33 17.27 -5.73 -16.17
N ASP A 34 17.87 -6.61 -15.39
CA ASP A 34 17.27 -7.18 -14.18
C ASP A 34 17.69 -6.34 -12.94
N THR A 35 17.02 -6.54 -11.80
CA THR A 35 17.35 -5.80 -10.55
C THR A 35 18.83 -5.92 -10.18
N GLU A 36 19.41 -7.12 -10.36
CA GLU A 36 20.81 -7.41 -10.03
C GLU A 36 21.83 -6.66 -10.91
N ASP A 37 21.41 -6.15 -12.08
CA ASP A 37 22.29 -5.36 -12.94
C ASP A 37 22.48 -3.93 -12.42
N ILE A 38 21.61 -3.44 -11.53
CA ILE A 38 21.68 -2.10 -10.95
C ILE A 38 22.48 -2.17 -9.64
N ASP A 39 23.80 -1.99 -9.74
CA ASP A 39 24.71 -1.98 -8.58
C ASP A 39 24.54 -0.70 -7.73
N PRO A 40 24.07 -0.79 -6.46
CA PRO A 40 23.92 0.37 -5.59
C PRO A 40 25.22 1.15 -5.35
N HIS A 41 26.38 0.48 -5.38
CA HIS A 41 27.67 1.15 -5.20
C HIS A 41 27.98 2.09 -6.35
N LEU A 42 27.75 1.67 -7.60
CA LEU A 42 27.92 2.54 -8.78
C LEU A 42 26.96 3.72 -8.76
N PHE A 43 25.69 3.48 -8.39
CA PHE A 43 24.67 4.53 -8.36
C PHE A 43 24.90 5.54 -7.25
N SER A 44 25.47 5.12 -6.12
CA SER A 44 25.81 6.02 -5.02
C SER A 44 26.87 7.09 -5.38
N GLU A 45 27.66 6.89 -6.44
CA GLU A 45 28.61 7.90 -6.93
C GLU A 45 27.93 9.06 -7.70
N MET A 46 26.69 8.89 -8.17
CA MET A 46 25.96 9.86 -8.99
C MET A 46 25.24 10.92 -8.13
N LEU A 47 26.02 11.63 -7.31
CA LEU A 47 25.52 12.56 -6.29
C LEU A 47 24.67 13.71 -6.84
N ASN A 48 24.84 14.08 -8.10
CA ASN A 48 24.12 15.17 -8.75
C ASN A 48 23.03 14.70 -9.72
N LEU A 49 22.68 13.40 -9.71
CA LEU A 49 21.64 12.88 -10.58
C LEU A 49 20.28 13.48 -10.19
N GLU A 50 19.63 14.15 -11.14
CA GLU A 50 18.33 14.79 -11.04
C GLU A 50 17.25 13.97 -11.78
N GLU A 51 17.61 13.24 -12.83
CA GLU A 51 16.67 12.50 -13.68
C GLU A 51 17.19 11.10 -14.00
N LEU A 52 16.37 10.08 -13.76
CA LEU A 52 16.68 8.68 -14.04
C LEU A 52 15.54 8.01 -14.80
N ASP A 53 15.86 7.46 -15.97
CA ASP A 53 14.94 6.63 -16.75
C ASP A 53 15.47 5.19 -16.83
N ILE A 54 14.79 4.28 -16.16
CA ILE A 54 15.02 2.82 -16.14
C ILE A 54 13.81 2.07 -16.69
N SER A 55 12.96 2.73 -17.49
CA SER A 55 11.76 2.13 -18.06
C SER A 55 12.04 1.03 -19.10
N LYS A 56 11.08 0.14 -19.35
CA LYS A 56 11.16 -0.92 -20.37
C LYS A 56 12.32 -1.89 -20.11
N ASN A 57 12.42 -2.34 -18.87
CA ASN A 57 13.40 -3.33 -18.42
C ASN A 57 12.66 -4.50 -17.74
N ASN A 58 13.38 -5.40 -17.08
CA ASN A 58 12.82 -6.58 -16.44
C ASN A 58 12.91 -6.48 -14.90
N LEU A 59 12.88 -5.27 -14.35
CA LEU A 59 13.07 -5.06 -12.91
C LEU A 59 11.90 -5.64 -12.13
N SER A 60 12.18 -6.59 -11.22
CA SER A 60 11.19 -7.11 -10.27
C SER A 60 11.03 -6.23 -9.03
N GLU A 61 12.04 -5.41 -8.74
CA GLU A 61 12.07 -4.45 -7.63
C GLU A 61 13.05 -3.31 -7.95
N LEU A 62 12.94 -2.20 -7.22
CA LEU A 62 13.96 -1.15 -7.23
C LEU A 62 15.04 -1.47 -6.19
N PRO A 63 16.34 -1.35 -6.49
CA PRO A 63 17.38 -1.59 -5.49
C PRO A 63 17.32 -0.59 -4.34
N GLU A 64 17.63 -1.07 -3.14
CA GLU A 64 17.84 -0.21 -1.99
C GLU A 64 19.22 0.47 -2.05
N LYS A 65 19.38 1.56 -1.29
CA LYS A 65 20.67 2.25 -1.05
C LYS A 65 21.31 2.85 -2.31
N LEU A 66 20.52 3.24 -3.30
CA LEU A 66 21.01 3.99 -4.46
C LEU A 66 21.51 5.40 -4.07
N ASN A 67 21.02 5.94 -2.96
CA ASN A 67 21.47 7.20 -2.35
C ASN A 67 21.43 8.42 -3.32
N LEU A 68 20.46 8.43 -4.23
CA LEU A 68 20.28 9.51 -5.21
C LEU A 68 19.52 10.69 -4.58
N LEU A 69 20.17 11.39 -3.65
CA LEU A 69 19.56 12.42 -2.79
C LEU A 69 19.06 13.67 -3.54
N ASN A 70 19.48 13.84 -4.79
CA ASN A 70 19.09 14.95 -5.67
C ASN A 70 18.11 14.54 -6.77
N LEU A 71 17.67 13.28 -6.81
CA LEU A 71 16.76 12.79 -7.83
C LEU A 71 15.40 13.49 -7.71
N LYS A 72 14.95 14.06 -8.84
CA LYS A 72 13.69 14.81 -8.99
C LYS A 72 12.71 14.06 -9.89
N ILE A 73 13.20 13.37 -10.92
CA ILE A 73 12.38 12.65 -11.87
C ILE A 73 12.85 11.20 -11.95
N LEU A 74 11.92 10.26 -11.79
CA LEU A 74 12.18 8.83 -11.93
C LEU A 74 11.13 8.20 -12.85
N ASN A 75 11.59 7.53 -13.91
CA ASN A 75 10.75 6.68 -14.73
C ASN A 75 11.19 5.22 -14.63
N PHE A 76 10.30 4.36 -14.13
CA PHE A 76 10.48 2.90 -14.10
C PHE A 76 9.26 2.17 -14.68
N SER A 77 8.55 2.82 -15.60
CA SER A 77 7.41 2.23 -16.32
C SER A 77 7.82 1.00 -17.13
N ASP A 78 6.89 0.08 -17.41
CA ASP A 78 7.11 -1.13 -18.20
C ASP A 78 8.24 -2.00 -17.58
N ASN A 79 7.94 -2.50 -16.38
CA ASN A 79 8.77 -3.36 -15.54
C ASN A 79 7.84 -4.30 -14.73
N GLN A 80 8.37 -5.01 -13.74
CA GLN A 80 7.63 -5.97 -12.89
C GLN A 80 7.70 -5.60 -11.40
N VAL A 81 7.87 -4.30 -11.09
CA VAL A 81 7.99 -3.81 -9.71
C VAL A 81 6.64 -3.95 -9.00
N GLU A 82 6.66 -4.52 -7.80
CA GLU A 82 5.44 -4.70 -6.98
C GLU A 82 5.40 -3.80 -5.74
N ASP A 83 6.55 -3.27 -5.31
CA ASP A 83 6.69 -2.47 -4.10
C ASP A 83 7.28 -1.09 -4.38
N VAL A 84 6.55 -0.06 -3.98
CA VAL A 84 6.91 1.35 -4.12
C VAL A 84 7.52 1.95 -2.85
N THR A 85 7.58 1.21 -1.73
CA THR A 85 8.11 1.69 -0.45
C THR A 85 9.57 2.14 -0.56
N VAL A 86 10.33 1.47 -1.43
CA VAL A 86 11.73 1.75 -1.75
C VAL A 86 11.95 3.17 -2.31
N LEU A 87 10.89 3.83 -2.81
CA LEU A 87 10.95 5.22 -3.25
C LEU A 87 11.26 6.22 -2.12
N GLN A 88 11.03 5.85 -0.85
CA GLN A 88 11.34 6.70 0.31
C GLN A 88 12.82 7.13 0.37
N GLN A 89 13.72 6.39 -0.29
CA GLN A 89 15.13 6.75 -0.40
C GLN A 89 15.41 8.01 -1.25
N PHE A 90 14.41 8.54 -1.98
CA PHE A 90 14.52 9.71 -2.85
C PHE A 90 13.77 10.92 -2.27
N PRO A 91 14.34 11.64 -1.28
CA PRO A 91 13.62 12.66 -0.52
C PRO A 91 13.23 13.91 -1.34
N LYS A 92 13.82 14.09 -2.52
CA LYS A 92 13.58 15.24 -3.40
C LYS A 92 12.76 14.88 -4.65
N LEU A 93 12.20 13.68 -4.72
CA LEU A 93 11.47 13.22 -5.90
C LEU A 93 10.19 14.04 -6.09
N GLU A 94 10.03 14.63 -7.28
CA GLU A 94 8.93 15.53 -7.66
C GLU A 94 8.01 14.89 -8.70
N GLU A 95 8.56 14.00 -9.55
CA GLU A 95 7.84 13.29 -10.60
C GLU A 95 8.22 11.82 -10.66
N VAL A 96 7.19 10.96 -10.73
CA VAL A 96 7.36 9.52 -10.84
C VAL A 96 6.47 8.97 -11.97
N MET A 97 7.02 8.09 -12.79
CA MET A 97 6.29 7.30 -13.77
C MET A 97 6.57 5.81 -13.54
N TYR A 98 5.51 5.02 -13.35
CA TYR A 98 5.61 3.57 -13.18
C TYR A 98 4.46 2.80 -13.84
N GLU A 99 3.86 3.39 -14.86
CA GLU A 99 2.82 2.73 -15.66
C GLU A 99 3.34 1.38 -16.19
N GLU A 100 2.43 0.44 -16.50
CA GLU A 100 2.82 -0.88 -17.00
C GLU A 100 3.71 -1.70 -16.04
N ASN A 101 3.57 -1.49 -14.73
CA ASN A 101 4.00 -2.45 -13.71
C ASN A 101 2.78 -3.24 -13.25
N LEU A 102 2.64 -4.50 -13.71
CA LEU A 102 1.43 -5.33 -13.60
C LEU A 102 0.81 -5.40 -12.20
N TYR A 103 1.66 -5.33 -11.18
CA TYR A 103 1.29 -5.55 -9.79
C TYR A 103 1.04 -4.27 -9.00
N LEU A 104 1.38 -3.10 -9.56
CA LEU A 104 1.06 -1.81 -8.98
C LEU A 104 -0.39 -1.45 -9.29
N THR A 105 -1.06 -0.95 -8.27
CA THR A 105 -2.50 -0.67 -8.27
C THR A 105 -2.76 0.80 -7.97
N VAL A 106 -4.02 1.22 -8.08
CA VAL A 106 -4.43 2.57 -7.68
C VAL A 106 -4.10 2.84 -6.20
N SER A 107 -4.10 1.81 -5.33
CA SER A 107 -3.67 1.95 -3.94
C SER A 107 -2.24 2.48 -3.82
N ASP A 108 -1.33 2.01 -4.69
CA ASP A 108 0.08 2.39 -4.70
C ASP A 108 0.26 3.88 -5.02
N ASN A 109 -0.62 4.47 -5.83
CA ASN A 109 -0.64 5.92 -6.07
C ASN A 109 -0.76 6.72 -4.76
N TYR A 110 -1.65 6.29 -3.86
CA TYR A 110 -1.81 6.91 -2.54
C TYR A 110 -0.59 6.67 -1.67
N LYS A 111 0.00 5.47 -1.68
CA LYS A 111 1.23 5.16 -0.93
C LYS A 111 2.36 6.11 -1.32
N VAL A 112 2.58 6.30 -2.62
CA VAL A 112 3.64 7.15 -3.14
C VAL A 112 3.45 8.62 -2.74
N CYS A 113 2.20 9.10 -2.66
CA CYS A 113 1.91 10.44 -2.13
C CYS A 113 2.35 10.62 -0.67
N CYS A 114 2.20 9.57 0.15
CA CYS A 114 2.64 9.55 1.55
C CYS A 114 4.17 9.49 1.68
N LEU A 115 4.80 8.62 0.89
CA LEU A 115 6.23 8.33 0.96
C LEU A 115 7.08 9.50 0.46
N LEU A 116 6.58 10.25 -0.53
CA LEU A 116 7.33 11.30 -1.21
C LEU A 116 6.73 12.67 -0.89
N PRO A 117 7.36 13.48 0.00
CA PRO A 117 6.78 14.74 0.46
C PRO A 117 6.76 15.84 -0.62
N LYS A 118 7.62 15.74 -1.64
CA LYS A 118 7.74 16.73 -2.72
C LYS A 118 7.06 16.33 -4.03
N LEU A 119 6.45 15.15 -4.08
CA LEU A 119 5.81 14.64 -5.29
C LEU A 119 4.66 15.56 -5.73
N ARG A 120 4.69 15.95 -7.00
CA ARG A 120 3.71 16.81 -7.67
C ARG A 120 3.10 16.12 -8.87
N ARG A 121 3.87 15.28 -9.56
CA ARG A 121 3.45 14.60 -10.79
C ARG A 121 3.57 13.08 -10.65
N LEU A 122 2.55 12.38 -11.11
CA LEU A 122 2.52 10.92 -11.13
C LEU A 122 1.95 10.45 -12.47
N ASN A 123 2.69 9.59 -13.18
CA ASN A 123 2.28 9.04 -14.48
C ASN A 123 1.85 10.16 -15.45
N ASN A 124 2.70 11.18 -15.58
CA ASN A 124 2.51 12.38 -16.39
C ASN A 124 1.32 13.28 -16.00
N LYS A 125 0.62 13.00 -14.89
CA LYS A 125 -0.51 13.80 -14.38
C LYS A 125 -0.09 14.64 -13.19
N ASP A 126 -0.57 15.88 -13.13
CA ASP A 126 -0.44 16.71 -11.92
C ASP A 126 -1.39 16.17 -10.84
N ILE A 127 -0.81 15.79 -9.71
CA ILE A 127 -1.52 15.28 -8.53
C ILE A 127 -1.29 16.16 -7.31
N THR A 128 -0.79 17.39 -7.46
CA THR A 128 -0.38 18.25 -6.35
C THR A 128 -1.48 18.43 -5.31
N SER A 129 -2.72 18.71 -5.74
CA SER A 129 -3.87 18.88 -4.85
C SER A 129 -4.18 17.58 -4.08
N LEU A 130 -4.27 16.45 -4.80
CA LEU A 130 -4.52 15.13 -4.23
C LEU A 130 -3.43 14.72 -3.24
N ALA A 131 -2.16 14.87 -3.63
CA ALA A 131 -1.01 14.50 -2.82
C ALA A 131 -0.93 15.34 -1.54
N ASN A 132 -1.19 16.65 -1.63
CA ASN A 132 -1.24 17.52 -0.46
C ASN A 132 -2.40 17.15 0.47
N HIS A 133 -3.57 16.84 -0.07
CA HIS A 133 -4.71 16.39 0.71
C HIS A 133 -4.39 15.07 1.43
N ILE A 134 -3.86 14.07 0.72
CA ILE A 134 -3.45 12.79 1.30
C ILE A 134 -2.43 13.01 2.41
N ARG A 135 -1.38 13.80 2.19
CA ARG A 135 -0.38 14.10 3.23
C ARG A 135 -0.99 14.80 4.44
N PHE A 136 -1.89 15.75 4.22
CA PHE A 136 -2.56 16.48 5.28
C PHE A 136 -3.46 15.56 6.12
N VAL A 137 -4.34 14.80 5.48
CA VAL A 137 -5.19 13.81 6.14
C VAL A 137 -4.33 12.80 6.87
N ASN A 138 -3.24 12.33 6.24
CA ASN A 138 -2.35 11.38 6.87
C ASN A 138 -1.66 11.91 8.13
N HIS A 139 -1.14 13.14 8.06
CA HIS A 139 -0.50 13.75 9.20
C HIS A 139 -1.52 13.99 10.33
N ARG A 140 -2.70 14.50 10.01
CA ARG A 140 -3.74 14.80 11.00
C ARG A 140 -4.28 13.54 11.67
N GLU A 141 -4.62 12.53 10.88
CA GLU A 141 -5.21 11.29 11.37
C GLU A 141 -4.20 10.47 12.19
N LEU A 142 -2.96 10.37 11.71
CA LEU A 142 -1.88 9.73 12.47
C LEU A 142 -1.63 10.46 13.79
N SER A 143 -1.55 11.79 13.77
CA SER A 143 -1.41 12.59 14.99
C SER A 143 -2.54 12.31 15.97
N ASN A 144 -3.80 12.36 15.52
CA ASN A 144 -4.96 12.04 16.37
C ASN A 144 -4.85 10.64 16.98
N ARG A 145 -4.48 9.62 16.21
CA ARG A 145 -4.33 8.24 16.71
C ARG A 145 -3.21 8.10 17.73
N VAL A 146 -2.08 8.77 17.49
CA VAL A 146 -0.96 8.79 18.43
C VAL A 146 -1.34 9.53 19.71
N GLU A 147 -2.08 10.64 19.60
CA GLU A 147 -2.62 11.39 20.73
C GLU A 147 -3.61 10.56 21.55
N LEU A 148 -4.59 9.92 20.91
CA LEU A 148 -5.53 9.01 21.59
C LEU A 148 -4.80 7.84 22.27
N TYR A 149 -3.77 7.29 21.62
CA TYR A 149 -2.96 6.23 22.21
C TYR A 149 -2.16 6.72 23.42
N TRP A 150 -1.61 7.95 23.37
CA TRP A 150 -0.97 8.60 24.50
C TRP A 150 -1.95 8.82 25.66
N GLU A 151 -3.08 9.46 25.38
CA GLU A 151 -4.13 9.78 26.37
C GLU A 151 -4.61 8.51 27.09
N LYS A 152 -4.78 7.42 26.34
CA LYS A 152 -5.26 6.14 26.89
C LYS A 152 -4.22 5.39 27.74
N ASN A 153 -2.94 5.43 27.37
CA ASN A 153 -1.94 4.49 27.92
C ASN A 153 -0.79 5.15 28.71
N TYR A 154 -0.58 6.46 28.55
CA TYR A 154 0.60 7.16 29.06
C TYR A 154 0.30 8.46 29.81
N LYS A 155 -0.91 9.03 29.68
CA LYS A 155 -1.31 10.28 30.36
C LYS A 155 -1.00 10.28 31.86
N ASP A 156 -1.38 9.21 32.56
CA ASP A 156 -1.23 9.11 34.01
C ASP A 156 0.16 8.64 34.46
N LYS A 157 1.09 8.39 33.52
CA LYS A 157 2.46 7.96 33.83
C LYS A 157 3.39 9.12 34.18
N LEU A 158 2.97 10.37 33.96
CA LEU A 158 3.71 11.57 34.33
C LEU A 158 2.95 12.35 35.42
N PRO A 159 3.55 12.62 36.58
CA PRO A 159 3.00 13.51 37.59
C PRO A 159 3.06 14.96 37.10
N ASP A 160 2.39 15.87 37.81
CA ASP A 160 2.33 17.30 37.47
C ASP A 160 3.71 17.97 37.35
N GLU A 161 4.69 17.50 38.12
CA GLU A 161 6.10 17.93 38.04
C GLU A 161 7.04 16.74 37.76
N PRO A 162 7.23 16.35 36.48
CA PRO A 162 8.06 15.21 36.14
C PRO A 162 9.55 15.59 36.05
N SER A 163 10.42 14.73 36.56
CA SER A 163 11.87 14.92 36.42
C SER A 163 12.34 14.69 34.97
N PRO A 164 13.44 15.34 34.51
CA PRO A 164 13.96 15.14 33.15
C PRO A 164 14.31 13.68 32.82
N ALA A 165 14.77 12.92 33.82
CA ALA A 165 15.06 11.50 33.67
C ALA A 165 13.79 10.67 33.43
N MET A 166 12.70 11.02 34.12
CA MET A 166 11.42 10.33 33.99
C MET A 166 10.76 10.62 32.64
N ILE A 167 10.76 11.89 32.20
CA ILE A 167 10.29 12.28 30.86
C ILE A 167 11.02 11.47 29.80
N LYS A 168 12.35 11.36 29.89
CA LYS A 168 13.17 10.60 28.94
C LYS A 168 12.83 9.11 28.94
N SER A 169 12.58 8.52 30.11
CA SER A 169 12.20 7.11 30.25
C SER A 169 10.83 6.83 29.63
N VAL A 170 9.81 7.61 30.02
CA VAL A 170 8.43 7.46 29.53
C VAL A 170 8.36 7.72 28.03
N SER A 171 9.07 8.74 27.52
CA SER A 171 9.14 9.03 26.08
C SER A 171 9.72 7.86 25.29
N LYS A 172 10.79 7.23 25.79
CA LYS A 172 11.41 6.07 25.14
C LYS A 172 10.46 4.87 25.11
N GLU A 173 9.74 4.62 26.19
CA GLU A 173 8.75 3.54 26.29
C GLU A 173 7.55 3.79 25.36
N PHE A 174 7.03 5.03 25.37
CA PHE A 174 5.94 5.45 24.51
C PHE A 174 6.28 5.29 23.03
N LEU A 175 7.43 5.81 22.58
CA LEU A 175 7.85 5.69 21.17
C LEU A 175 7.96 4.22 20.73
N LYS A 176 8.47 3.34 21.60
CA LYS A 176 8.53 1.89 21.33
C LYS A 176 7.14 1.28 21.25
N SER A 177 6.21 1.68 22.12
CA SER A 177 4.87 1.11 22.18
C SER A 177 3.97 1.60 21.04
N VAL A 178 4.03 2.89 20.70
CA VAL A 178 3.30 3.48 19.58
C VAL A 178 3.70 2.81 18.27
N GLY A 179 5.00 2.64 18.01
CA GLY A 179 5.48 2.00 16.77
C GLY A 179 4.97 0.56 16.57
N ASN A 180 4.56 -0.13 17.63
CA ASN A 180 4.01 -1.48 17.56
C ASN A 180 2.48 -1.51 17.52
N ASN A 181 1.81 -0.56 18.16
CA ASN A 181 0.37 -0.63 18.42
C ASN A 181 -0.44 0.38 17.60
N VAL A 182 0.14 1.52 17.22
CA VAL A 182 -0.50 2.48 16.33
C VAL A 182 -0.18 2.07 14.89
N LYS A 183 -1.05 1.24 14.32
CA LYS A 183 -0.95 0.87 12.91
C LYS A 183 -1.44 2.03 12.06
N TYR A 184 -0.63 2.43 11.08
CA TYR A 184 -0.97 3.52 10.18
C TYR A 184 -0.30 3.40 8.81
N GLY A 185 -1.00 3.89 7.79
CA GLY A 185 -0.51 3.95 6.42
C GLY A 185 -0.48 2.58 5.72
N PRO A 186 0.08 2.54 4.50
CA PRO A 186 -0.01 1.36 3.63
C PRO A 186 0.76 0.14 4.13
N ASN A 187 1.76 0.35 4.99
CA ASN A 187 2.51 -0.72 5.63
C ASN A 187 1.67 -1.51 6.65
N SER A 188 0.51 -0.97 7.07
CA SER A 188 -0.51 -1.72 7.83
C SER A 188 -1.17 -2.81 6.97
N LEU A 189 -1.04 -2.73 5.65
CA LEU A 189 -1.59 -3.65 4.65
C LEU A 189 -0.51 -4.58 4.05
N LYS A 190 0.75 -4.47 4.47
CA LYS A 190 1.86 -5.30 3.93
C LYS A 190 1.67 -6.80 4.21
N ASP A 191 0.94 -7.13 5.27
CA ASP A 191 0.60 -8.51 5.62
C ASP A 191 -0.68 -9.00 4.91
N PHE A 192 -1.42 -8.10 4.27
CA PHE A 192 -2.68 -8.34 3.56
C PHE A 192 -2.58 -7.83 2.12
N THR A 193 -1.56 -8.26 1.38
CA THR A 193 -1.41 -7.88 -0.03
C THR A 193 -1.88 -9.02 -0.92
N LYS A 194 -3.11 -8.84 -1.42
CA LYS A 194 -3.75 -9.52 -2.55
C LYS A 194 -4.43 -10.86 -2.26
N TRP A 195 -5.69 -10.92 -2.66
CA TRP A 195 -6.59 -12.08 -2.66
C TRP A 195 -7.05 -12.30 -4.10
N LYS A 196 -7.10 -13.55 -4.53
CA LYS A 196 -7.75 -13.97 -5.78
C LYS A 196 -8.67 -15.13 -5.40
N GLY A 197 -9.97 -14.87 -5.40
CA GLY A 197 -10.98 -15.91 -5.30
C GLY A 197 -11.16 -16.55 -6.67
N ALA A 198 -10.97 -17.86 -6.75
CA ALA A 198 -11.50 -18.66 -7.84
C ALA A 198 -11.98 -19.99 -7.25
N MET A 199 -12.89 -19.93 -6.27
CA MET A 199 -13.72 -21.05 -5.82
C MET A 199 -15.04 -20.48 -5.26
N GLN A 200 -16.15 -21.16 -5.55
CA GLN A 200 -17.49 -20.77 -5.11
C GLN A 200 -17.59 -20.81 -3.57
N GLY A 201 -18.26 -19.81 -2.98
CA GLY A 201 -18.73 -19.87 -1.59
C GLY A 201 -17.75 -19.50 -0.47
N SER A 202 -16.47 -19.23 -0.78
CA SER A 202 -15.49 -18.79 0.24
C SER A 202 -14.50 -17.71 -0.26
N ILE A 203 -14.20 -16.74 0.60
CA ILE A 203 -13.05 -15.83 0.49
C ILE A 203 -11.95 -16.32 1.42
N TYR A 204 -10.75 -16.52 0.88
CA TYR A 204 -9.58 -16.90 1.69
C TYR A 204 -8.69 -15.69 1.97
N VAL A 205 -8.45 -15.43 3.26
CA VAL A 205 -7.46 -14.47 3.75
C VAL A 205 -6.18 -15.24 4.04
N TRP A 206 -5.04 -14.81 3.53
CA TRP A 206 -3.78 -15.54 3.63
C TRP A 206 -2.59 -14.59 3.79
N SER A 207 -1.48 -15.11 4.35
CA SER A 207 -0.27 -14.32 4.60
C SER A 207 0.76 -14.54 3.51
N TRP A 208 1.13 -13.47 2.81
CA TRP A 208 2.21 -13.51 1.83
C TRP A 208 3.54 -13.92 2.48
N LYS A 209 3.96 -13.20 3.53
CA LYS A 209 5.22 -13.46 4.25
C LYS A 209 5.38 -14.93 4.63
N LYS A 210 4.37 -15.53 5.28
CA LYS A 210 4.44 -16.93 5.72
C LYS A 210 4.38 -17.93 4.58
N THR A 211 3.71 -17.60 3.48
CA THR A 211 3.67 -18.43 2.28
C THR A 211 5.06 -18.57 1.67
N PHE A 212 5.81 -17.47 1.58
CA PHE A 212 7.12 -17.45 0.94
C PHE A 212 8.26 -17.87 1.89
N GLU A 213 8.09 -17.77 3.20
CA GLU A 213 9.01 -18.38 4.19
C GLU A 213 9.13 -19.91 4.00
N LYS A 214 8.05 -20.57 3.60
CA LYS A 214 8.00 -22.03 3.41
C LYS A 214 8.27 -22.48 1.97
N LYS A 215 8.37 -21.53 1.03
CA LYS A 215 8.52 -21.83 -0.39
C LYS A 215 9.93 -22.37 -0.68
N SER A 216 10.01 -23.53 -1.32
CA SER A 216 11.28 -24.02 -1.86
C SER A 216 11.81 -23.07 -2.94
N LYS A 217 13.11 -22.72 -2.85
CA LYS A 217 13.80 -21.87 -3.84
C LYS A 217 13.74 -22.42 -5.27
N SER A 218 13.50 -23.73 -5.45
CA SER A 218 13.41 -24.38 -6.76
C SER A 218 12.00 -24.41 -7.37
N SER A 219 10.96 -24.09 -6.59
CA SER A 219 9.57 -24.19 -7.05
C SER A 219 9.05 -22.85 -7.56
N ARG A 220 8.40 -22.85 -8.73
CA ARG A 220 7.63 -21.69 -9.20
C ARG A 220 6.27 -21.55 -8.50
N LYS A 221 5.82 -22.58 -7.76
CA LYS A 221 4.54 -22.62 -7.04
C LYS A 221 4.78 -22.55 -5.52
N ALA A 222 3.82 -22.00 -4.78
CA ALA A 222 3.82 -21.95 -3.32
C ALA A 222 2.41 -22.23 -2.78
N ASP A 223 2.32 -22.94 -1.67
CA ASP A 223 1.06 -23.20 -0.99
C ASP A 223 0.73 -22.01 -0.08
N ALA A 224 -0.40 -21.35 -0.36
CA ALA A 224 -0.84 -20.17 0.39
C ALA A 224 -1.04 -20.51 1.87
N HIS A 225 -0.40 -19.74 2.76
CA HIS A 225 -0.58 -19.86 4.20
C HIS A 225 -1.89 -19.16 4.60
N ILE A 226 -2.98 -19.92 4.58
CA ILE A 226 -4.33 -19.43 4.90
C ILE A 226 -4.43 -19.02 6.37
N LEU A 227 -4.92 -17.80 6.59
CA LEU A 227 -5.18 -17.20 7.89
C LEU A 227 -6.65 -17.32 8.28
N ALA A 228 -7.58 -17.11 7.35
CA ALA A 228 -9.01 -17.25 7.60
C ALA A 228 -9.75 -17.64 6.32
N GLU A 229 -10.88 -18.30 6.50
CA GLU A 229 -11.86 -18.57 5.45
C GLU A 229 -13.14 -17.85 5.83
N LEU A 230 -13.63 -17.00 4.93
CA LEU A 230 -14.85 -16.22 5.10
C LEU A 230 -15.90 -16.78 4.16
N LYS A 231 -17.10 -17.04 4.66
CA LYS A 231 -18.20 -17.50 3.81
C LYS A 231 -18.57 -16.41 2.82
N TRP A 232 -18.66 -16.77 1.55
CA TRP A 232 -18.95 -15.86 0.46
C TRP A 232 -20.24 -16.24 -0.26
N SER A 233 -20.73 -15.29 -1.06
CA SER A 233 -21.81 -15.48 -2.01
C SER A 233 -21.51 -16.65 -2.97
N GLU A 234 -22.56 -17.31 -3.48
CA GLU A 234 -22.45 -18.35 -4.52
C GLU A 234 -22.30 -17.77 -5.93
N THR A 235 -22.08 -16.46 -6.00
CA THR A 235 -22.08 -15.70 -7.23
C THR A 235 -20.71 -15.73 -7.91
N ASP A 236 -20.67 -15.52 -9.23
CA ASP A 236 -19.49 -15.72 -10.07
C ASP A 236 -18.85 -14.38 -10.43
N LEU A 237 -18.19 -13.76 -9.45
CA LEU A 237 -17.48 -12.51 -9.60
C LEU A 237 -16.05 -12.74 -10.10
N PRO A 238 -15.70 -12.27 -11.32
CA PRO A 238 -14.33 -12.40 -11.83
C PRO A 238 -13.33 -11.52 -11.07
N TYR A 239 -13.81 -10.47 -10.40
CA TYR A 239 -13.00 -9.54 -9.62
C TYR A 239 -13.73 -9.12 -8.35
N LEU A 240 -13.06 -9.28 -7.20
CA LEU A 240 -13.60 -8.93 -5.89
C LEU A 240 -12.72 -7.86 -5.21
N ALA A 241 -13.29 -6.68 -5.00
CA ALA A 241 -12.66 -5.65 -4.17
C ALA A 241 -13.00 -5.90 -2.69
N LEU A 242 -11.97 -6.11 -1.86
CA LEU A 242 -12.10 -6.08 -0.40
C LEU A 242 -11.51 -4.78 0.13
N ALA A 243 -12.15 -4.22 1.14
CA ALA A 243 -11.59 -3.19 2.00
C ALA A 243 -11.46 -3.72 3.41
N THR A 244 -10.59 -3.08 4.19
CA THR A 244 -10.41 -3.40 5.60
C THR A 244 -10.50 -2.15 6.46
N SER A 245 -10.97 -2.30 7.69
CA SER A 245 -10.84 -1.25 8.72
C SER A 245 -9.36 -0.94 9.02
N THR A 246 -9.14 0.18 9.68
CA THR A 246 -7.78 0.66 9.96
C THR A 246 -6.99 -0.18 10.96
N ASP A 247 -7.67 -0.91 11.83
CA ASP A 247 -7.07 -1.93 12.70
C ASP A 247 -6.78 -3.26 11.97
N GLY A 248 -7.40 -3.46 10.80
CA GLY A 248 -7.24 -4.59 9.90
C GLY A 248 -8.10 -5.81 10.26
N TYR A 249 -9.08 -5.69 11.17
CA TYR A 249 -9.90 -6.83 11.61
C TYR A 249 -11.32 -6.82 11.07
N CYS A 250 -11.80 -5.73 10.47
CA CYS A 250 -13.03 -5.75 9.70
C CYS A 250 -12.71 -5.88 8.21
N VAL A 251 -13.38 -6.79 7.51
CA VAL A 251 -13.30 -6.96 6.05
C VAL A 251 -14.64 -6.61 5.44
N LEU A 252 -14.64 -5.79 4.40
CA LEU A 252 -15.84 -5.36 3.68
C LEU A 252 -15.71 -5.68 2.20
N CYS A 253 -16.79 -6.14 1.58
CA CYS A 253 -16.87 -6.32 0.13
C CYS A 253 -18.29 -6.19 -0.39
N GLY A 254 -18.39 -6.05 -1.70
CA GLY A 254 -19.63 -6.04 -2.44
C GLY A 254 -19.74 -7.23 -3.38
N ASP A 255 -20.96 -7.69 -3.64
CA ASP A 255 -21.25 -8.68 -4.68
C ASP A 255 -22.04 -8.09 -5.87
N GLU A 256 -22.27 -8.89 -6.91
CA GLU A 256 -23.03 -8.55 -8.10
C GLU A 256 -24.54 -8.58 -7.90
N ALA A 257 -25.02 -9.18 -6.80
CA ALA A 257 -26.42 -9.20 -6.41
C ALA A 257 -26.82 -7.98 -5.56
N GLY A 258 -25.94 -6.97 -5.47
CA GLY A 258 -26.19 -5.75 -4.73
C GLY A 258 -26.03 -5.90 -3.21
N LYS A 259 -25.34 -6.93 -2.72
CA LYS A 259 -25.10 -7.13 -1.29
C LYS A 259 -23.75 -6.60 -0.89
N ILE A 260 -23.72 -6.03 0.30
CA ILE A 260 -22.51 -5.58 0.99
C ILE A 260 -22.28 -6.51 2.16
N TRP A 261 -21.14 -7.17 2.17
CA TRP A 261 -20.74 -8.16 3.15
C TRP A 261 -19.74 -7.54 4.12
N ILE A 262 -19.97 -7.71 5.41
CA ILE A 262 -19.13 -7.19 6.49
C ILE A 262 -18.74 -8.36 7.40
N TYR A 263 -17.43 -8.54 7.60
CA TYR A 263 -16.86 -9.58 8.46
C TYR A 263 -16.02 -8.92 9.54
N ASP A 264 -16.42 -9.12 10.80
CA ASP A 264 -15.64 -8.70 11.95
C ASP A 264 -14.81 -9.89 12.46
N LEU A 265 -13.50 -9.75 12.35
CA LEU A 265 -12.50 -10.73 12.74
C LEU A 265 -11.85 -10.39 14.10
N GLU A 266 -12.40 -9.47 14.89
CA GLU A 266 -11.89 -9.13 16.23
C GLU A 266 -11.81 -10.38 17.12
N SER A 267 -12.80 -11.28 17.00
CA SER A 267 -12.82 -12.59 17.68
C SER A 267 -11.60 -13.48 17.40
N CYS A 268 -10.87 -13.23 16.31
CA CYS A 268 -9.67 -13.98 15.92
C CYS A 268 -8.41 -13.11 15.85
N GLN A 269 -8.47 -11.91 16.42
CA GLN A 269 -7.36 -10.97 16.41
C GLN A 269 -6.07 -11.60 16.97
N ALA A 270 -6.15 -12.37 18.06
CA ALA A 270 -4.99 -12.98 18.71
C ALA A 270 -4.30 -14.03 17.81
N GLU A 271 -5.08 -14.83 17.09
CA GLU A 271 -4.59 -15.83 16.13
C GLU A 271 -3.98 -15.15 14.90
N LEU A 272 -4.68 -14.17 14.33
CA LEU A 272 -4.24 -13.41 13.15
C LEU A 272 -2.92 -12.68 13.42
N GLN A 273 -2.77 -12.07 14.60
CA GLN A 273 -1.51 -11.43 15.01
C GLN A 273 -0.34 -12.41 15.13
N LYS A 274 -0.61 -13.65 15.58
CA LYS A 274 0.38 -14.74 15.61
C LYS A 274 0.56 -15.38 14.22
N GLY A 275 -0.22 -14.96 13.22
CA GLY A 275 -0.34 -15.55 11.89
C GLY A 275 -0.71 -17.03 11.92
N VAL A 276 -1.52 -17.41 12.91
CA VAL A 276 -2.11 -18.74 13.05
C VAL A 276 -3.48 -18.71 12.37
N SER A 277 -3.83 -19.80 11.72
CA SER A 277 -5.13 -19.92 11.04
C SER A 277 -6.28 -19.92 12.04
N CYS A 278 -7.32 -19.13 11.75
CA CYS A 278 -8.62 -19.20 12.39
C CYS A 278 -9.26 -20.54 12.03
N LYS A 279 -9.46 -21.42 13.02
CA LYS A 279 -9.87 -22.81 12.78
C LYS A 279 -11.28 -23.01 12.19
N ALA A 280 -12.12 -21.98 12.21
CA ALA A 280 -13.52 -22.08 11.80
C ALA A 280 -13.83 -21.10 10.67
N LEU A 281 -14.72 -21.53 9.75
CA LEU A 281 -15.33 -20.68 8.73
C LEU A 281 -15.99 -19.47 9.39
N LYS A 282 -15.69 -18.28 8.87
CA LYS A 282 -16.24 -17.03 9.38
C LYS A 282 -17.50 -16.65 8.61
N GLU A 283 -18.62 -16.70 9.31
CA GLU A 283 -19.88 -16.13 8.83
C GLU A 283 -19.79 -14.61 8.76
N PRO A 284 -20.51 -13.96 7.83
CA PRO A 284 -20.58 -12.51 7.78
C PRO A 284 -21.25 -11.97 9.05
N THR A 285 -20.63 -10.96 9.66
CA THR A 285 -21.20 -10.22 10.80
C THR A 285 -22.46 -9.49 10.38
N LYS A 286 -22.48 -8.93 9.17
CA LYS A 286 -23.64 -8.23 8.61
C LYS A 286 -23.64 -8.34 7.09
N ILE A 287 -24.84 -8.46 6.52
CA ILE A 287 -25.09 -8.32 5.09
C ILE A 287 -26.08 -7.18 4.92
N ILE A 288 -25.75 -6.20 4.08
CA ILE A 288 -26.59 -5.03 3.79
C ILE A 288 -27.01 -5.10 2.32
N ASP A 289 -28.31 -5.00 2.05
CA ASP A 289 -28.80 -4.90 0.68
C ASP A 289 -28.70 -3.47 0.17
N TRP A 290 -28.32 -3.33 -1.11
CA TRP A 290 -28.35 -2.04 -1.82
C TRP A 290 -29.75 -1.42 -1.77
N PRO A 291 -29.89 -0.10 -1.55
CA PRO A 291 -31.20 0.53 -1.33
C PRO A 291 -32.08 0.65 -2.59
N TYR A 292 -31.61 0.19 -3.75
CA TYR A 292 -32.32 0.22 -5.05
C TYR A 292 -33.08 1.53 -5.30
N PRO A 293 -32.38 2.66 -5.52
CA PRO A 293 -33.01 3.96 -5.64
C PRO A 293 -33.95 4.04 -6.85
N VAL A 294 -34.98 4.88 -6.73
CA VAL A 294 -35.98 5.14 -7.77
C VAL A 294 -35.82 6.56 -8.27
N ALA A 295 -35.68 6.73 -9.59
CA ALA A 295 -35.63 8.04 -10.25
C ALA A 295 -36.76 8.12 -11.28
N LYS A 296 -37.55 9.21 -11.25
CA LYS A 296 -38.67 9.42 -12.20
C LYS A 296 -39.67 8.25 -12.29
N LYS A 297 -39.92 7.54 -11.19
CA LYS A 297 -40.75 6.31 -11.09
C LYS A 297 -40.16 5.07 -11.77
N GLU A 298 -38.92 5.13 -12.24
CA GLU A 298 -38.17 3.98 -12.73
C GLU A 298 -37.19 3.50 -11.67
N LYS A 299 -37.18 2.19 -11.42
CA LYS A 299 -36.17 1.58 -10.54
C LYS A 299 -34.84 1.57 -11.28
N VAL A 300 -33.78 2.00 -10.60
CA VAL A 300 -32.45 1.65 -11.06
C VAL A 300 -32.33 0.13 -10.95
N GLY A 301 -32.06 -0.54 -12.07
CA GLY A 301 -31.94 -2.01 -12.10
C GLY A 301 -30.81 -2.52 -11.18
N GLU A 302 -30.68 -3.83 -11.08
CA GLU A 302 -29.64 -4.52 -10.30
C GLU A 302 -28.26 -3.87 -10.49
N SER A 303 -27.58 -3.60 -9.37
CA SER A 303 -26.34 -2.82 -9.34
C SER A 303 -25.25 -3.67 -8.71
N VAL A 304 -24.12 -3.79 -9.39
CA VAL A 304 -22.95 -4.52 -8.90
C VAL A 304 -22.21 -3.61 -7.94
N ILE A 305 -21.93 -4.09 -6.73
CA ILE A 305 -21.15 -3.31 -5.76
C ILE A 305 -19.67 -3.50 -6.05
N ASN A 306 -19.07 -2.52 -6.73
CA ASN A 306 -17.67 -2.56 -7.15
C ASN A 306 -16.70 -2.32 -6.01
N THR A 307 -17.07 -1.48 -5.05
CA THR A 307 -16.17 -1.02 -4.00
C THR A 307 -16.98 -0.66 -2.76
N VAL A 308 -16.50 -1.13 -1.62
CA VAL A 308 -17.02 -0.78 -0.30
C VAL A 308 -15.85 -0.21 0.50
N LEU A 309 -16.06 0.91 1.16
CA LEU A 309 -15.06 1.60 1.98
C LEU A 309 -15.71 2.07 3.27
N THR A 310 -14.89 2.34 4.27
CA THR A 310 -15.31 2.97 5.52
C THR A 310 -14.42 4.15 5.84
N ASP A 311 -14.90 5.07 6.65
CA ASP A 311 -14.02 6.04 7.29
C ASP A 311 -13.13 5.35 8.36
N PRO A 312 -12.05 6.02 8.83
CA PRO A 312 -11.10 5.44 9.77
C PRO A 312 -11.69 4.91 11.09
N GLU A 313 -12.80 5.50 11.53
CA GLU A 313 -13.51 5.21 12.78
C GLU A 313 -14.71 4.27 12.60
N MET A 314 -14.95 3.78 11.38
CA MET A 314 -16.07 2.89 11.03
C MET A 314 -17.46 3.50 11.31
N GLU A 315 -17.58 4.83 11.32
CA GLU A 315 -18.86 5.52 11.50
C GLU A 315 -19.74 5.46 10.24
N TYR A 316 -19.12 5.53 9.07
CA TYR A 316 -19.76 5.58 7.77
C TYR A 316 -19.24 4.49 6.86
N LEU A 317 -20.18 3.81 6.19
CA LEU A 317 -19.91 2.91 5.08
C LEU A 317 -20.24 3.62 3.78
N VAL A 318 -19.35 3.54 2.80
CA VAL A 318 -19.57 4.05 1.45
C VAL A 318 -19.48 2.88 0.48
N ALA A 319 -20.50 2.69 -0.34
CA ALA A 319 -20.46 1.71 -1.43
C ALA A 319 -20.68 2.39 -2.78
N LEU A 320 -19.90 1.95 -3.77
CA LEU A 320 -19.94 2.43 -5.14
C LEU A 320 -20.34 1.30 -6.07
N THR A 321 -21.22 1.61 -7.02
CA THR A 321 -21.73 0.63 -8.00
C THR A 321 -21.07 0.75 -9.37
N ASP A 322 -21.26 -0.26 -10.21
CA ASP A 322 -21.03 -0.22 -11.67
C ASP A 322 -21.73 0.92 -12.41
N LYS A 323 -22.83 1.44 -11.87
CA LYS A 323 -23.60 2.57 -12.43
C LYS A 323 -23.18 3.95 -11.92
N ASN A 324 -22.01 4.07 -11.29
CA ASN A 324 -21.52 5.31 -10.67
C ASN A 324 -22.46 5.90 -9.61
N LEU A 325 -23.30 5.08 -8.98
CA LEU A 325 -24.08 5.47 -7.82
C LEU A 325 -23.24 5.27 -6.55
N ILE A 326 -23.45 6.18 -5.61
CA ILE A 326 -22.80 6.17 -4.30
C ILE A 326 -23.90 6.14 -3.25
N SER A 327 -23.80 5.19 -2.33
CA SER A 327 -24.63 5.16 -1.13
C SER A 327 -23.73 5.26 0.10
N ILE A 328 -24.19 6.02 1.09
CA ILE A 328 -23.49 6.26 2.35
C ILE A 328 -24.43 5.85 3.48
N TRP A 329 -23.99 4.94 4.32
CA TRP A 329 -24.71 4.52 5.52
C TRP A 329 -23.98 4.99 6.75
N LYS A 330 -24.72 5.38 7.78
CA LYS A 330 -24.21 5.48 9.13
C LYS A 330 -24.34 4.11 9.79
N ILE A 331 -23.24 3.55 10.30
CA ILE A 331 -23.18 2.17 10.80
C ILE A 331 -23.04 2.07 12.34
N LEU A 332 -22.86 3.19 13.04
CA LEU A 332 -22.88 3.28 14.52
C LEU A 332 -24.29 3.24 15.11
#